data_AF-A0A9X5XB96-F1
#
_entry.id   AF-A0A9X5XB96-F1
#
_cell.length_a   1.000
_cell.length_b   1.000
_cell.length_c   1.000
_cell.angle_alpha   90.00
_cell.angle_beta   90.00
_cell.angle_gamma   90.00
#
_symmetry.space_group_name_H-M   'P 1'
#
loop_
_entity.id
_entity.type
_entity.pdbx_description
1 polymer ?
#
loop_
_entity_poly.entity_id
_entity_poly.type
_entity_poly.pdbx_seq_one_letter_code
_entity_poly.pdbx_strand_id
1 'polypeptide(L)'
;REGDALAAARRRLPMVELDGTVEVVGPDGPVPFLDLFQGRDELVVYQHMWYDGAPHQGQCEGCTTTAWHVKDAVYLNARGVSFAVLTSGPWDEVASYVEFMGYTQPWYSVRGVDAPIGGGMGHICCFLRDGDRVFLTYSTTGRGNEPVNGSLALLD
;
A
#
# COMPACT_ATOMS: atom_id res chain seq x y z
N ARG A 1 8.72 13.79 20.08
CA ARG A 1 10.19 13.75 20.32
C ARG A 1 10.81 12.45 19.81
N GLU A 2 10.55 11.29 20.41
CA GLU A 2 11.08 10.01 19.88
C GLU A 2 10.51 9.67 18.48
N GLY A 3 9.20 9.89 18.27
CA GLY A 3 8.57 9.70 16.95
C GLY A 3 9.17 10.58 15.85
N ASP A 4 9.48 11.84 16.16
CA ASP A 4 10.12 12.78 15.21
C ASP A 4 11.54 12.34 14.87
N ALA A 5 12.30 11.87 15.87
CA ALA A 5 13.64 11.34 15.68
C ALA A 5 13.64 10.07 14.81
N LEU A 6 12.66 9.19 15.02
CA LEU A 6 12.45 7.99 14.22
C LEU A 6 12.06 8.33 12.77
N ALA A 7 11.15 9.28 12.57
CA ALA A 7 10.78 9.75 11.23
C ALA A 7 11.98 10.37 10.50
N ALA A 8 12.81 11.14 11.21
CA ALA A 8 14.03 11.70 10.65
C ALA A 8 15.09 10.63 10.32
N ALA A 9 15.18 9.56 11.12
CA ALA A 9 16.07 8.43 10.85
C ALA A 9 15.64 7.66 9.60
N ARG A 10 14.34 7.42 9.41
CA ARG A 10 13.78 6.78 8.20
C ARG A 10 14.15 7.53 6.92
N ARG A 11 14.10 8.87 6.94
CA ARG A 11 14.50 9.72 5.81
C ARG A 11 16.00 9.63 5.45
N ARG A 12 16.84 9.08 6.34
CA ARG A 12 18.29 8.93 6.14
C ARG A 12 18.70 7.50 5.78
N LEU A 13 17.77 6.55 5.73
CA LEU A 13 18.09 5.18 5.33
C LEU A 13 18.43 5.13 3.84
N PRO A 14 19.39 4.28 3.42
CA PRO A 14 19.65 4.05 2.00
C PRO A 14 18.39 3.48 1.33
N MET A 15 17.98 4.12 0.25
CA MET A 15 16.79 3.72 -0.51
C MET A 15 17.15 2.61 -1.50
N VAL A 16 16.19 1.75 -1.82
CA VAL A 16 16.34 0.68 -2.82
C VAL A 16 15.66 1.09 -4.10
N GLU A 17 16.44 1.30 -5.16
CA GLU A 17 15.88 1.55 -6.51
C GLU A 17 15.21 0.30 -7.05
N LEU A 18 14.08 0.50 -7.73
CA LEU A 18 13.29 -0.56 -8.34
C LEU A 18 12.77 -0.12 -9.72
N ASP A 19 12.40 -1.09 -10.54
CA ASP A 19 11.87 -0.84 -11.88
C ASP A 19 10.41 -0.35 -11.79
N GLY A 20 10.19 0.94 -12.04
CA GLY A 20 8.85 1.55 -12.06
C GLY A 20 7.99 1.13 -13.25
N THR A 21 8.56 0.45 -14.25
CA THR A 21 7.82 -0.02 -15.44
C THR A 21 7.14 -1.36 -15.24
N VAL A 22 7.43 -2.04 -14.11
CA VAL A 22 6.77 -3.29 -13.72
C VAL A 22 5.26 -3.09 -13.67
N GLU A 23 4.53 -3.97 -14.33
CA GLU A 23 3.07 -3.90 -14.39
C GLU A 23 2.42 -4.42 -13.11
N VAL A 24 1.41 -3.69 -12.64
CA VAL A 24 0.46 -4.10 -11.61
C VAL A 24 -0.94 -4.03 -12.19
N VAL A 25 -1.84 -4.91 -11.75
CA VAL A 25 -3.18 -5.02 -12.36
C VAL A 25 -4.21 -4.28 -11.52
N GLY A 26 -4.84 -3.26 -12.11
CA GLY A 26 -5.92 -2.49 -11.50
C GLY A 26 -7.26 -2.68 -12.22
N PRO A 27 -8.27 -1.85 -11.91
CA PRO A 27 -9.63 -2.00 -12.45
C PRO A 27 -9.70 -1.88 -13.97
N ASP A 28 -8.82 -1.08 -14.56
CA ASP A 28 -8.75 -0.85 -16.00
C ASP A 28 -7.70 -1.73 -16.70
N GLY A 29 -7.16 -2.73 -16.00
CA GLY A 29 -6.12 -3.64 -16.48
C GLY A 29 -4.72 -3.33 -15.95
N PRO A 30 -3.67 -3.90 -16.59
CA PRO A 30 -2.28 -3.67 -16.22
C PRO A 30 -1.87 -2.21 -16.42
N VAL A 31 -1.16 -1.66 -15.44
CA VAL A 31 -0.53 -0.33 -15.49
C VAL A 31 0.88 -0.40 -14.91
N PRO A 32 1.83 0.42 -15.39
CA PRO A 32 3.14 0.57 -14.75
C PRO A 32 3.01 0.96 -13.28
N PHE A 33 3.86 0.42 -12.41
CA PHE A 33 3.92 0.81 -10.99
C PHE A 33 4.12 2.32 -10.81
N LEU A 34 4.87 2.95 -11.73
CA LEU A 34 5.08 4.40 -11.75
C LEU A 34 3.75 5.19 -11.82
N ASP A 35 2.72 4.65 -12.46
CA ASP A 35 1.43 5.36 -12.62
C ASP A 35 0.65 5.45 -11.30
N LEU A 36 0.94 4.58 -10.33
CA LEU A 36 0.34 4.66 -8.99
C LEU A 36 0.74 5.94 -8.25
N PHE A 37 1.85 6.57 -8.64
CA PHE A 37 2.23 7.88 -8.12
C PHE A 37 1.29 8.99 -8.59
N GLN A 38 0.52 8.80 -9.66
CA GLN A 38 -0.43 9.79 -10.18
C GLN A 38 0.20 11.18 -10.38
N GLY A 39 1.44 11.20 -10.86
CA GLY A 39 2.21 12.43 -11.08
C GLY A 39 2.85 13.06 -9.84
N ARG A 40 2.69 12.47 -8.64
CA ARG A 40 3.29 12.95 -7.38
C ARG A 40 4.65 12.31 -7.12
N ASP A 41 5.39 12.87 -6.16
CA ASP A 41 6.76 12.41 -5.84
C ASP A 41 6.79 11.31 -4.76
N GLU A 42 5.71 11.13 -4.00
CA GLU A 42 5.63 10.15 -2.91
C GLU A 42 4.39 9.28 -3.05
N LEU A 43 4.56 7.98 -2.80
CA LEU A 43 3.49 6.97 -2.78
C LEU A 43 3.56 6.18 -1.48
N VAL A 44 2.49 6.23 -0.70
CA VAL A 44 2.28 5.35 0.46
C VAL A 44 1.48 4.14 0.01
N VAL A 45 1.98 2.95 0.31
CA VAL A 45 1.33 1.69 -0.01
C VAL A 45 0.98 0.94 1.26
N TYR A 46 -0.23 0.40 1.31
CA TYR A 46 -0.54 -0.70 2.21
C TYR A 46 -0.49 -2.04 1.47
N GLN A 47 0.41 -2.94 1.90
CA GLN A 47 0.50 -4.31 1.41
C GLN A 47 -0.56 -5.17 2.11
N HIS A 48 -1.66 -5.47 1.43
CA HIS A 48 -2.76 -6.26 1.96
C HIS A 48 -2.54 -7.76 1.72
N MET A 49 -2.54 -8.55 2.79
CA MET A 49 -2.39 -10.01 2.70
C MET A 49 -3.63 -10.66 2.06
N TRP A 50 -3.41 -11.59 1.15
CA TRP A 50 -4.48 -12.30 0.44
C TRP A 50 -4.42 -13.80 0.67
N TYR A 51 -5.60 -14.44 0.72
CA TYR A 51 -5.75 -15.89 0.74
C TYR A 51 -6.58 -16.33 -0.47
N ASP A 52 -5.92 -17.02 -1.40
CA ASP A 52 -6.52 -17.47 -2.66
C ASP A 52 -7.72 -18.39 -2.43
N GLY A 53 -8.82 -18.11 -3.13
CA GLY A 53 -10.05 -18.90 -3.06
C GLY A 53 -10.80 -18.81 -1.73
N ALA A 54 -10.32 -18.03 -0.75
CA ALA A 54 -11.09 -17.77 0.47
C ALA A 54 -12.29 -16.86 0.15
N PRO A 55 -13.46 -17.10 0.75
CA PRO A 55 -14.59 -16.17 0.62
C PRO A 55 -14.23 -14.82 1.25
N HIS A 56 -15.01 -13.76 0.98
CA HIS A 56 -14.71 -12.40 1.48
C HIS A 56 -14.47 -12.36 3.00
N GLN A 57 -15.30 -13.06 3.79
CA GLN A 57 -15.15 -13.16 5.25
C GLN A 57 -13.95 -13.99 5.73
N GLY A 58 -13.32 -14.73 4.82
CA GLY A 58 -12.14 -15.54 5.07
C GLY A 58 -10.82 -14.82 4.79
N GLN A 59 -10.86 -13.59 4.25
CA GLN A 59 -9.66 -12.79 4.01
C GLN A 59 -9.05 -12.29 5.32
N CYS A 60 -7.79 -11.84 5.27
CA CYS A 60 -7.03 -11.44 6.46
C CYS A 60 -7.76 -10.35 7.27
N GLU A 61 -8.22 -10.68 8.48
CA GLU A 61 -9.00 -9.80 9.34
C GLU A 61 -8.26 -8.49 9.69
N GLY A 62 -6.97 -8.61 10.04
CA GLY A 62 -6.14 -7.44 10.35
C GLY A 62 -5.95 -6.52 9.15
N CYS A 63 -5.73 -7.10 7.96
CA CYS A 63 -5.58 -6.30 6.74
C CYS A 63 -6.89 -5.64 6.30
N THR A 64 -8.00 -6.37 6.42
CA THR A 64 -9.37 -5.87 6.18
C THR A 64 -9.66 -4.67 7.09
N THR A 65 -9.34 -4.80 8.38
CA THR A 65 -9.51 -3.71 9.35
C THR A 65 -8.64 -2.51 9.01
N THR A 66 -7.35 -2.71 8.71
CA THR A 66 -6.46 -1.61 8.34
C THR A 66 -6.93 -0.88 7.08
N ALA A 67 -7.29 -1.59 6.01
CA ALA A 67 -7.81 -0.99 4.78
C ALA A 67 -9.08 -0.18 5.04
N TRP A 68 -9.98 -0.66 5.91
CA TRP A 68 -11.20 0.05 6.31
C TRP A 68 -10.94 1.39 6.99
N HIS A 69 -9.88 1.48 7.80
CA HIS A 69 -9.53 2.73 8.47
C HIS A 69 -8.93 3.77 7.53
N VAL A 70 -8.34 3.36 6.41
CA VAL A 70 -7.85 4.27 5.37
C VAL A 70 -8.98 4.57 4.38
N LYS A 71 -10.02 5.29 4.84
CA LYS A 71 -11.24 5.52 4.04
C LYS A 71 -11.03 6.30 2.75
N ASP A 72 -10.12 7.26 2.71
CA ASP A 72 -9.72 7.90 1.45
C ASP A 72 -8.28 8.43 1.54
N ALA A 73 -7.76 8.84 0.38
CA ALA A 73 -6.44 9.44 0.24
C ALA A 73 -6.47 10.97 0.04
N VAL A 74 -7.62 11.64 0.14
CA VAL A 74 -7.81 13.07 -0.16
C VAL A 74 -6.83 13.95 0.61
N TYR A 75 -6.65 13.71 1.92
CA TYR A 75 -5.69 14.49 2.70
C TYR A 75 -4.22 14.18 2.39
N LEU A 76 -3.89 12.96 1.97
CA LEU A 76 -2.56 12.61 1.47
C LEU A 76 -2.32 13.31 0.13
N ASN A 77 -3.27 13.22 -0.79
CA ASN A 77 -3.23 13.84 -2.11
C ASN A 77 -3.07 15.36 -2.01
N ALA A 78 -3.77 16.00 -1.08
CA ALA A 78 -3.65 17.44 -0.78
C ALA A 78 -2.27 17.84 -0.24
N ARG A 79 -1.48 16.87 0.23
CA ARG A 79 -0.09 17.03 0.70
C ARG A 79 0.94 16.52 -0.31
N GLY A 80 0.54 16.20 -1.54
CA GLY A 80 1.45 15.72 -2.57
C GLY A 80 1.84 14.25 -2.41
N VAL A 81 1.07 13.45 -1.68
CA VAL A 81 1.32 12.02 -1.46
C VAL A 81 0.20 11.19 -2.05
N SER A 82 0.52 10.25 -2.93
CA SER A 82 -0.43 9.26 -3.44
C SER A 82 -0.58 8.09 -2.46
N PHE A 83 -1.70 7.38 -2.55
CA PHE A 83 -1.93 6.17 -1.76
C PHE A 83 -2.45 5.04 -2.64
N ALA A 84 -2.02 3.80 -2.36
CA ALA A 84 -2.58 2.61 -2.97
C ALA A 84 -2.60 1.43 -1.99
N VAL A 85 -3.51 0.48 -2.24
CA VAL A 85 -3.47 -0.85 -1.63
C VAL A 85 -2.94 -1.82 -2.67
N LEU A 86 -1.86 -2.53 -2.34
CA LEU A 86 -1.36 -3.61 -3.17
C LEU A 86 -1.65 -4.94 -2.50
N THR A 87 -1.97 -5.95 -3.29
CA THR A 87 -2.24 -7.29 -2.74
C THR A 87 -1.76 -8.39 -3.67
N SER A 88 -1.39 -9.52 -3.10
CA SER A 88 -1.00 -10.68 -3.89
C SER A 88 -2.19 -11.37 -4.56
N GLY A 89 -3.44 -11.04 -4.23
CA GLY A 89 -4.62 -11.70 -4.78
C GLY A 89 -4.76 -11.57 -6.31
N PRO A 90 -5.34 -12.57 -7.02
CA PRO A 90 -5.66 -12.42 -8.43
C PRO A 90 -6.73 -11.33 -8.61
N TRP A 91 -6.59 -10.50 -9.65
CA TRP A 91 -7.40 -9.29 -9.78
C TRP A 91 -8.92 -9.55 -9.76
N ASP A 92 -9.40 -10.61 -10.41
CA ASP A 92 -10.84 -10.93 -10.44
C ASP A 92 -11.42 -11.20 -9.04
N GLU A 93 -10.66 -11.84 -8.15
CA GLU A 93 -11.09 -12.04 -6.75
C GLU A 93 -11.00 -10.72 -5.96
N VAL A 94 -9.93 -9.94 -6.18
CA VAL A 94 -9.70 -8.66 -5.50
C VAL A 94 -10.78 -7.65 -5.87
N ALA A 95 -11.14 -7.53 -7.15
CA ALA A 95 -12.17 -6.62 -7.62
C ALA A 95 -13.53 -6.92 -6.97
N SER A 96 -13.92 -8.20 -6.91
CA SER A 96 -15.15 -8.62 -6.24
C SER A 96 -15.16 -8.28 -4.75
N TYR A 97 -14.02 -8.43 -4.07
CA TYR A 97 -13.88 -8.09 -2.66
C TYR A 97 -13.92 -6.58 -2.41
N VAL A 98 -13.21 -5.79 -3.23
CA VAL A 98 -13.23 -4.32 -3.16
C VAL A 98 -14.65 -3.78 -3.35
N GLU A 99 -15.39 -4.32 -4.31
CA GLU A 99 -16.80 -4.00 -4.53
C GLU A 99 -17.65 -4.37 -3.31
N PHE A 100 -17.53 -5.59 -2.79
CA PHE A 100 -18.28 -6.04 -1.62
C PHE A 100 -18.03 -5.17 -0.38
N MET A 101 -16.77 -4.80 -0.14
CA MET A 101 -16.39 -3.97 1.00
C MET A 101 -16.75 -2.48 0.80
N GLY A 102 -17.03 -2.05 -0.43
CA GLY A 102 -17.29 -0.64 -0.75
C GLY A 102 -16.06 0.25 -0.55
N TYR A 103 -14.86 -0.30 -0.74
CA TYR A 103 -13.62 0.46 -0.63
C TYR A 103 -13.48 1.47 -1.77
N THR A 104 -12.95 2.66 -1.46
CA THR A 104 -12.80 3.76 -2.42
C THR A 104 -11.33 4.08 -2.73
N GLN A 105 -10.40 3.47 -1.99
CA GLN A 105 -8.97 3.61 -2.25
C GLN A 105 -8.63 2.87 -3.56
N PRO A 106 -7.55 3.24 -4.26
CA PRO A 106 -7.15 2.48 -5.44
C PRO A 106 -6.45 1.18 -5.00
N TRP A 107 -6.92 0.06 -5.53
CA TRP A 107 -6.38 -1.29 -5.29
C TRP A 107 -5.70 -1.82 -6.54
N TYR A 108 -4.60 -2.54 -6.36
CA TYR A 108 -3.91 -3.23 -7.45
C TYR A 108 -3.42 -4.61 -7.01
N SER A 109 -3.50 -5.58 -7.93
CA SER A 109 -2.86 -6.88 -7.79
C SER A 109 -1.39 -6.78 -8.19
N VAL A 110 -0.53 -7.34 -7.34
CA VAL A 110 0.91 -7.54 -7.58
C VAL A 110 1.24 -9.03 -7.73
N ARG A 111 0.26 -9.84 -8.17
CA ARG A 111 0.45 -11.28 -8.38
C ARG A 111 1.60 -11.52 -9.37
N GLY A 112 2.59 -12.30 -8.94
CA GLY A 112 3.75 -12.63 -9.77
C GLY A 112 4.80 -11.53 -9.91
N VAL A 113 4.62 -10.40 -9.21
CA VAL A 113 5.61 -9.32 -9.13
C VAL A 113 6.57 -9.59 -7.98
N ASP A 114 7.86 -9.42 -8.22
CA ASP A 114 8.91 -9.59 -7.21
C ASP A 114 8.94 -8.45 -6.19
N ALA A 115 9.62 -8.70 -5.07
CA ALA A 115 9.90 -7.66 -4.09
C ALA A 115 10.75 -6.53 -4.71
N PRO A 116 10.56 -5.25 -4.29
CA PRO A 116 9.76 -4.83 -3.14
C PRO A 116 8.33 -4.37 -3.47
N ILE A 117 7.89 -4.41 -4.73
CA ILE A 117 6.49 -4.11 -5.09
C ILE A 117 5.59 -5.25 -4.60
N GLY A 118 5.94 -6.49 -4.94
CA GLY A 118 5.34 -7.69 -4.39
C GLY A 118 6.07 -8.23 -3.17
N GLY A 119 5.88 -9.52 -2.87
CA GLY A 119 6.55 -10.21 -1.76
C GLY A 119 5.76 -10.14 -0.44
N GLY A 120 6.36 -9.61 0.62
CA GLY A 120 5.76 -9.58 1.95
C GLY A 120 4.46 -8.76 1.99
N MET A 121 3.53 -9.15 2.86
CA MET A 121 2.23 -8.47 3.04
C MET A 121 2.00 -8.09 4.51
N GLY A 122 0.91 -7.36 4.79
CA GLY A 122 0.50 -6.91 6.12
C GLY A 122 1.29 -5.71 6.65
N HIS A 123 1.76 -4.82 5.79
CA HIS A 123 2.68 -3.75 6.18
C HIS A 123 2.56 -2.50 5.29
N ILE A 124 3.10 -1.39 5.77
CA ILE A 124 3.12 -0.12 5.04
C ILE A 124 4.50 0.08 4.41
N CYS A 125 4.51 0.54 3.16
CA CYS A 125 5.69 0.96 2.43
C CYS A 125 5.55 2.42 1.99
N CYS A 126 6.67 3.12 1.93
CA CYS A 126 6.75 4.46 1.33
C CYS A 126 7.74 4.43 0.18
N PHE A 127 7.27 4.86 -0.99
CA PHE A 127 8.05 4.96 -2.19
C PHE A 127 8.25 6.43 -2.59
N LEU A 128 9.42 6.72 -3.15
CA LEU A 128 9.79 8.02 -3.70
C LEU A 128 9.99 7.88 -5.21
N ARG A 129 9.56 8.90 -5.94
CA ARG A 129 9.79 9.07 -7.37
C ARG A 129 10.75 10.25 -7.60
N ASP A 130 11.72 10.05 -8.47
CA ASP A 130 12.59 11.10 -9.01
C ASP A 130 12.63 10.97 -10.54
N GLY A 131 11.83 11.77 -11.23
CA GLY A 131 11.57 11.59 -12.66
C GLY A 131 10.90 10.23 -12.92
N ASP A 132 11.56 9.36 -13.67
CA ASP A 132 11.04 8.01 -13.98
C ASP A 132 11.66 6.92 -13.07
N ARG A 133 12.47 7.32 -12.09
CA ARG A 133 13.13 6.41 -11.14
C ARG A 133 12.27 6.27 -9.88
N VAL A 134 12.17 5.05 -9.39
CA VAL A 134 11.36 4.72 -8.21
C VAL A 134 12.23 4.08 -7.14
N PHE A 135 11.99 4.46 -5.89
CA PHE A 135 12.76 3.98 -4.75
C PHE A 135 11.85 3.56 -3.61
N LEU A 136 12.08 2.38 -3.03
CA LEU A 136 11.57 2.07 -1.70
C LEU A 136 12.42 2.85 -0.67
N THR A 137 11.75 3.68 0.14
CA THR A 137 12.42 4.49 1.17
C THR A 137 12.43 3.79 2.52
N TYR A 138 11.27 3.32 2.98
CA TYR A 138 11.12 2.55 4.21
C TYR A 138 9.86 1.70 4.18
N SER A 139 9.85 0.68 5.04
CA SER A 139 8.67 -0.13 5.35
C SER A 139 8.49 -0.25 6.86
N THR A 140 7.25 -0.42 7.31
CA THR A 140 6.93 -0.62 8.73
C THR A 140 5.95 -1.76 8.93
N THR A 141 6.17 -2.58 9.96
CA THR A 141 5.34 -3.73 10.33
C THR A 141 4.84 -3.59 11.78
N GLY A 142 3.94 -4.49 12.20
CA GLY A 142 3.45 -4.54 13.59
C GLY A 142 2.81 -3.22 14.03
N ARG A 143 3.22 -2.69 15.19
CA ARG A 143 2.73 -1.39 15.71
C ARG A 143 3.01 -0.20 14.78
N GLY A 144 3.95 -0.35 13.83
CA GLY A 144 4.18 0.64 12.79
C GLY A 144 2.99 0.85 11.85
N ASN A 145 2.05 -0.10 11.81
CA ASN A 145 0.78 0.00 11.07
C ASN A 145 -0.33 0.71 11.86
N GLU A 146 -0.19 0.93 13.16
CA GLU A 146 -1.22 1.59 13.99
C GLU A 146 -1.56 3.02 13.53
N PRO A 147 -0.65 3.85 12.98
CA PRO A 147 -1.00 5.20 12.53
C PRO A 147 -2.13 5.28 11.51
N VAL A 148 -2.33 4.22 10.72
CA VAL A 148 -3.43 4.13 9.75
C VAL A 148 -4.65 3.39 10.30
N ASN A 149 -4.55 2.80 11.49
CA ASN A 149 -5.62 2.06 12.15
C ASN A 149 -5.93 2.69 13.51
N GLY A 150 -6.62 3.83 13.46
CA GLY A 150 -6.89 4.64 14.66
C GLY A 150 -7.76 3.97 15.72
N SER A 151 -8.50 2.89 15.40
CA SER A 151 -9.26 2.16 16.43
C SER A 151 -8.34 1.42 17.39
N LEU A 152 -7.18 0.92 16.93
CA LEU A 152 -6.22 0.24 17.80
C LEU A 152 -5.73 1.15 18.92
N ALA A 153 -5.55 2.45 18.65
CA ALA A 153 -5.17 3.42 19.67
C ALA A 153 -6.26 3.68 20.73
N LEU A 154 -7.50 3.26 20.49
CA LEU A 154 -8.60 3.34 21.45
C LEU A 154 -8.83 2.02 22.20
N LEU A 155 -8.23 0.93 21.73
CA LEU A 155 -8.38 -0.42 22.28
C LEU A 155 -7.18 -0.83 23.18
N ASP A 156 -6.10 -0.04 23.16
CA ASP A 156 -4.94 -0.11 24.07
C ASP A 156 -5.27 0.60 25.40
#